data_AF-A0AAJ1CDC8-F1
#
_entry.id   AF-A0AAJ1CDC8-F1
#
_cell.length_a   1.000
_cell.length_b   1.000
_cell.length_c   1.000
_cell.angle_alpha   90.00
_cell.angle_beta   90.00
_cell.angle_gamma   90.00
#
_symmetry.space_group_name_H-M   'P 1'
#
loop_
_entity.id
_entity.type
_entity.pdbx_description
1 polymer ?
#
loop_
_entity_poly.entity_id
_entity_poly.type
_entity_poly.pdbx_seq_one_letter_code
_entity_poly.pdbx_strand_id
1 'polypeptide(L)'
;MMKRASWKEYQKQIAEDNYYYGRSCIRQNFFPGSEKLFIDMLHNDLGKDLLDDPMHSSCTGIGYHSDIVPLETIMTVVARQFALMTEAGYENFVTSCITSFGVYSEILATWHEFPETEEKARENLFKATGREFRKPASLAHTSDIVFHFREQIAARAKHKLVNAQTGEPLRVVEHIGCHYAKIFPKSGIGGSEFPYVLAGMVESWGGECVDYPERRHCCGFGFRNYLVQANRGYSIANSHKKLESMAPYKPDFIVANCPGCAMFLDKWQYAIAEMEGTTYGENGHGIPVLTYEEMAGLVLGYDPWVLGMQMHQVDVEPLLDKMGVEYDPAAKYLGRNGKYIGKPASAVVNCCPTDTIYDIRE
;
A
#
# COMPACT_ATOMS: atom_id res chain seq x y z
N MET A 1 -7.96 10.25 -26.90
CA MET A 1 -7.68 10.31 -25.46
C MET A 1 -7.73 11.77 -25.00
N MET A 2 -8.87 12.21 -24.46
CA MET A 2 -9.06 13.61 -24.07
C MET A 2 -8.35 13.83 -22.73
N LYS A 3 -7.15 14.41 -22.73
CA LYS A 3 -6.51 14.92 -21.49
C LYS A 3 -7.46 15.99 -20.94
N ARG A 4 -8.31 15.62 -19.97
CA ARG A 4 -9.28 16.53 -19.34
C ARG A 4 -8.48 17.68 -18.70
N ALA A 5 -8.83 18.92 -19.02
CA ALA A 5 -8.12 20.12 -18.56
C ALA A 5 -8.00 20.22 -17.03
N SER A 6 -8.92 19.59 -16.28
CA SER A 6 -8.94 19.54 -14.82
C SER A 6 -7.76 18.79 -14.19
N TRP A 7 -7.03 17.96 -14.94
CA TRP A 7 -5.89 17.19 -14.41
C TRP A 7 -4.64 18.03 -14.15
N LYS A 8 -4.54 19.20 -14.78
CA LYS A 8 -3.38 20.09 -14.61
C LYS A 8 -3.25 20.60 -13.17
N GLU A 9 -4.36 20.68 -12.42
CA GLU A 9 -4.38 21.16 -11.03
C GLU A 9 -3.98 20.07 -10.01
N TYR A 10 -3.96 18.80 -10.43
CA TYR A 10 -3.63 17.65 -9.58
C TYR A 10 -2.30 17.00 -9.99
N GLN A 11 -1.36 17.82 -10.45
CA GLN A 11 0.01 17.43 -10.77
C GLN A 11 0.89 17.81 -9.59
N LYS A 12 1.47 16.79 -8.97
CA LYS A 12 2.46 16.94 -7.91
C LYS A 12 3.84 16.91 -8.52
N GLN A 13 4.71 17.85 -8.13
CA GLN A 13 6.13 17.74 -8.45
C GLN A 13 6.74 16.61 -7.62
N ILE A 14 7.35 15.64 -8.29
CA ILE A 14 8.02 14.51 -7.67
C ILE A 14 9.51 14.72 -7.89
N ALA A 15 10.29 14.71 -6.81
CA ALA A 15 11.74 14.79 -6.93
C ALA A 15 12.28 13.61 -7.75
N GLU A 16 13.31 13.85 -8.56
CA GLU A 16 13.89 12.83 -9.46
C GLU A 16 14.83 11.83 -8.75
N ASP A 17 15.37 12.20 -7.58
CA ASP A 17 16.40 11.42 -6.88
C ASP A 17 16.65 11.89 -5.43
N ASN A 18 17.59 11.24 -4.74
CA ASN A 18 18.08 11.58 -3.39
C ASN A 18 16.96 11.58 -2.35
N TYR A 19 16.41 10.41 -2.08
CA TYR A 19 15.25 10.25 -1.20
C TYR A 19 15.62 9.85 0.23
N TYR A 20 14.97 10.45 1.21
CA TYR A 20 14.96 9.95 2.58
C TYR A 20 13.70 9.11 2.81
N TYR A 21 13.87 7.83 3.14
CA TYR A 21 12.78 6.87 3.26
C TYR A 21 12.14 6.85 4.64
N GLY A 22 10.88 7.28 4.71
CA GLY A 22 10.01 7.13 5.87
C GLY A 22 9.35 5.75 5.88
N ARG A 23 9.86 4.83 6.70
CA ARG A 23 9.36 3.44 6.86
C ARG A 23 7.92 3.41 7.37
N SER A 24 7.22 2.32 7.05
CA SER A 24 5.86 2.06 7.57
C SER A 24 5.85 0.95 8.61
N CYS A 25 5.35 1.23 9.81
CA CYS A 25 5.20 0.20 10.84
C CYS A 25 4.27 -0.94 10.41
N ILE A 26 3.21 -0.66 9.63
CA ILE A 26 2.30 -1.70 9.15
C ILE A 26 3.00 -2.53 8.06
N ARG A 27 3.67 -1.88 7.10
CA ARG A 27 4.36 -2.61 6.04
C ARG A 27 5.44 -3.53 6.59
N GLN A 28 6.24 -3.04 7.53
CA GLN A 28 7.29 -3.84 8.17
C GLN A 28 6.78 -5.09 8.88
N ASN A 29 5.54 -5.06 9.37
CA ASN A 29 4.96 -6.20 10.07
C ASN A 29 4.21 -7.17 9.14
N PHE A 30 3.54 -6.66 8.10
CA PHE A 30 2.64 -7.47 7.27
C PHE A 30 3.17 -7.75 5.87
N PHE A 31 3.97 -6.85 5.30
CA PHE A 31 4.50 -6.92 3.94
C PHE A 31 5.98 -6.47 3.89
N PRO A 32 6.89 -7.09 4.68
CA PRO A 32 8.29 -6.67 4.73
C PRO A 32 9.02 -6.85 3.40
N GLY A 33 8.62 -7.84 2.58
CA GLY A 33 9.17 -8.05 1.24
C GLY A 33 8.86 -6.88 0.30
N SER A 34 7.67 -6.27 0.40
CA SER A 34 7.31 -5.06 -0.35
C SER A 34 8.19 -3.86 0.01
N GLU A 35 8.53 -3.68 1.29
CA GLU A 35 9.46 -2.61 1.72
C GLU A 35 10.86 -2.83 1.14
N LYS A 36 11.38 -4.07 1.25
CA LYS A 36 12.69 -4.41 0.69
C LYS A 36 12.73 -4.21 -0.81
N LEU A 37 11.68 -4.65 -1.51
CA LEU A 37 11.55 -4.50 -2.95
C LEU A 37 11.56 -3.02 -3.37
N PHE A 38 10.86 -2.13 -2.67
CA PHE A 38 10.86 -0.72 -3.03
C PHE A 38 12.28 -0.14 -3.02
N ILE A 39 13.06 -0.45 -1.97
CA ILE A 39 14.45 -0.02 -1.83
C ILE A 39 15.31 -0.63 -2.95
N ASP A 40 15.21 -1.94 -3.17
CA ASP A 40 15.98 -2.65 -4.19
C ASP A 40 15.66 -2.18 -5.60
N MET A 41 14.39 -1.94 -5.91
CA MET A 41 13.95 -1.43 -7.21
C MET A 41 14.52 -0.05 -7.48
N LEU A 42 14.52 0.85 -6.48
CA LEU A 42 15.11 2.16 -6.65
C LEU A 42 16.63 2.08 -6.86
N HIS A 43 17.35 1.30 -6.06
CA HIS A 43 18.81 1.18 -6.15
C HIS A 43 19.25 0.41 -7.40
N ASN A 44 18.73 -0.79 -7.62
CA ASN A 44 19.25 -1.75 -8.58
C ASN A 44 18.65 -1.58 -9.99
N ASP A 45 17.36 -1.27 -10.10
CA ASP A 45 16.68 -1.19 -11.39
C ASP A 45 16.63 0.24 -11.95
N LEU A 46 16.45 1.23 -11.08
CA LEU A 46 16.25 2.64 -11.45
C LEU A 46 17.48 3.52 -11.18
N GLY A 47 18.48 3.03 -10.44
CA GLY A 47 19.72 3.74 -10.17
C GLY A 47 19.53 5.04 -9.38
N LYS A 48 18.60 5.03 -8.42
CA LYS A 48 18.24 6.17 -7.56
C LYS A 48 18.91 6.06 -6.20
N ASP A 49 19.28 7.20 -5.64
CA ASP A 49 19.75 7.30 -4.27
C ASP A 49 18.57 7.34 -3.29
N LEU A 50 18.67 6.50 -2.27
CA LEU A 50 17.70 6.44 -1.19
C LEU A 50 18.39 6.01 0.10
N LEU A 51 18.16 6.78 1.17
CA LEU A 51 18.59 6.43 2.51
C LEU A 51 17.45 5.76 3.29
N ASP A 52 17.72 4.54 3.73
CA ASP A 52 16.89 3.79 4.68
C ASP A 52 17.45 3.90 6.11
N ASP A 53 17.08 4.97 6.83
CA ASP A 53 17.70 5.32 8.12
C ASP A 53 17.29 4.35 9.26
N PRO A 54 18.25 3.68 9.94
CA PRO A 54 17.96 2.79 11.07
C PRO A 54 17.41 3.53 12.31
N MET A 55 17.60 4.84 12.41
CA MET A 55 17.11 5.69 13.50
C MET A 55 15.65 6.17 13.29
N HIS A 56 15.07 5.91 12.12
CA HIS A 56 13.67 6.20 11.83
C HIS A 56 12.75 5.46 12.81
N SER A 57 11.63 6.10 13.18
CA SER A 57 10.64 5.55 14.11
C SER A 57 9.22 5.66 13.55
N SER A 58 8.24 5.02 14.20
CA SER A 58 6.83 5.20 13.84
C SER A 58 6.44 6.69 13.80
N CYS A 59 5.64 7.07 12.80
CA CYS A 59 5.02 8.39 12.69
C CYS A 59 3.91 8.63 13.73
N THR A 60 3.48 7.59 14.46
CA THR A 60 2.36 7.62 15.41
C THR A 60 0.98 7.95 14.84
N GLY A 61 0.84 8.04 13.50
CA GLY A 61 -0.40 8.45 12.82
C GLY A 61 -1.64 7.61 13.12
N ILE A 62 -1.49 6.29 13.31
CA ILE A 62 -2.62 5.44 13.73
C ILE A 62 -3.09 5.84 15.13
N GLY A 63 -2.16 6.14 16.04
CA GLY A 63 -2.49 6.59 17.39
C GLY A 63 -3.19 7.96 17.38
N TYR A 64 -2.76 8.88 16.52
CA TYR A 64 -3.40 10.17 16.34
C TYR A 64 -4.83 10.04 15.81
N HIS A 65 -5.05 9.31 14.71
CA HIS A 65 -6.40 9.07 14.17
C HIS A 65 -7.26 8.13 15.03
N SER A 66 -6.72 7.64 16.14
CA SER A 66 -7.44 6.83 17.12
C SER A 66 -7.68 7.57 18.44
N ASP A 67 -7.42 8.88 18.48
CA ASP A 67 -7.54 9.75 19.66
C ASP A 67 -6.63 9.37 20.84
N ILE A 68 -5.55 8.62 20.57
CA ILE A 68 -4.57 8.18 21.58
C ILE A 68 -3.39 9.17 21.67
N VAL A 69 -2.97 9.72 20.53
CA VAL A 69 -1.81 10.62 20.44
C VAL A 69 -2.32 12.05 20.23
N PRO A 70 -2.02 12.99 21.15
CA PRO A 70 -2.41 14.40 20.99
C PRO A 70 -1.74 15.06 19.78
N LEU A 71 -2.39 16.09 19.23
CA LEU A 71 -1.89 16.85 18.07
C LEU A 71 -0.46 17.41 18.29
N GLU A 72 -0.21 17.98 19.46
CA GLU A 72 1.12 18.53 19.82
C GLU A 72 2.21 17.45 19.84
N THR A 73 1.88 16.25 20.33
CA THR A 73 2.79 15.12 20.37
C THR A 73 3.12 14.64 18.95
N ILE A 74 2.11 14.46 18.10
CA ILE A 74 2.37 13.99 16.73
C ILE A 74 3.13 15.04 15.90
N MET A 75 2.86 16.34 16.07
CA MET A 75 3.68 17.39 15.45
C MET A 75 5.15 17.30 15.86
N THR A 76 5.43 17.04 17.14
CA THR A 76 6.81 16.85 17.64
C THR A 76 7.46 15.58 17.07
N VAL A 77 6.69 14.49 16.94
CA VAL A 77 7.17 13.24 16.30
C VAL A 77 7.47 13.45 14.81
N VAL A 78 6.64 14.20 14.09
CA VAL A 78 6.90 14.57 12.68
C VAL A 78 8.14 15.45 12.56
N ALA A 79 8.28 16.44 13.43
CA ALA A 79 9.49 17.27 13.50
C ALA A 79 10.76 16.41 13.70
N ARG A 80 10.70 15.37 14.54
CA ARG A 80 11.81 14.41 14.70
C ARG A 80 12.13 13.66 13.41
N GLN A 81 11.13 13.23 12.63
CA GLN A 81 11.41 12.54 11.36
C GLN A 81 12.10 13.49 10.35
N PHE A 82 11.67 14.75 10.30
CA PHE A 82 12.34 15.75 9.46
C PHE A 82 13.73 16.13 9.97
N ALA A 83 13.97 16.08 11.28
CA ALA A 83 15.30 16.28 11.87
C ALA A 83 16.29 15.20 11.41
N LEU A 84 15.86 13.92 11.43
CA LEU A 84 16.70 12.82 10.93
C LEU A 84 17.07 13.00 9.45
N MET A 85 16.09 13.36 8.62
CA MET A 85 16.34 13.68 7.21
C MET A 85 17.34 14.85 7.06
N THR A 86 17.18 15.90 7.86
CA THR A 86 18.07 17.08 7.85
C THR A 86 19.50 16.71 8.23
N GLU A 87 19.68 15.93 9.29
CA GLU A 87 20.99 15.45 9.76
C GLU A 87 21.69 14.55 8.74
N ALA A 88 20.90 13.74 8.03
CA ALA A 88 21.39 12.89 6.95
C ALA A 88 21.76 13.67 5.68
N GLY A 89 21.42 14.97 5.58
CA GLY A 89 21.71 15.81 4.41
C GLY A 89 20.73 15.63 3.25
N TYR A 90 19.54 15.09 3.49
CA TYR A 90 18.50 14.89 2.49
C TYR A 90 17.42 15.97 2.58
N GLU A 91 16.71 16.20 1.47
CA GLU A 91 15.60 17.18 1.42
C GLU A 91 14.31 16.61 0.79
N ASN A 92 14.38 15.44 0.14
CA ASN A 92 13.22 14.79 -0.49
C ASN A 92 12.71 13.63 0.38
N PHE A 93 11.66 13.88 1.16
CA PHE A 93 11.08 12.88 2.05
C PHE A 93 10.07 12.00 1.31
N VAL A 94 10.29 10.69 1.28
CA VAL A 94 9.37 9.72 0.66
C VAL A 94 8.83 8.76 1.72
N THR A 95 7.51 8.73 1.88
CA THR A 95 6.86 7.91 2.92
C THR A 95 6.21 6.67 2.33
N SER A 96 6.39 5.53 3.00
CA SER A 96 5.87 4.22 2.62
C SER A 96 4.40 4.00 2.95
N CYS A 97 3.86 4.79 3.88
CA CYS A 97 2.50 4.63 4.38
C CYS A 97 1.62 5.81 3.97
N ILE A 98 0.41 5.52 3.48
CA ILE A 98 -0.59 6.55 3.19
C ILE A 98 -1.10 7.26 4.45
N THR A 99 -1.21 6.56 5.58
CA THR A 99 -1.54 7.22 6.86
C THR A 99 -0.47 8.24 7.23
N SER A 100 0.81 7.87 7.12
CA SER A 100 1.92 8.77 7.39
C SER A 100 1.96 9.92 6.40
N PHE A 101 1.73 9.66 5.11
CA PHE A 101 1.61 10.70 4.09
C PHE A 101 0.53 11.73 4.42
N GLY A 102 -0.64 11.27 4.84
CA GLY A 102 -1.72 12.14 5.31
C GLY A 102 -1.27 12.99 6.50
N VAL A 103 -0.71 12.37 7.54
CA VAL A 103 -0.21 13.06 8.74
C VAL A 103 0.84 14.12 8.41
N TYR A 104 1.85 13.78 7.59
CA TYR A 104 2.90 14.73 7.22
C TYR A 104 2.33 15.89 6.40
N SER A 105 1.39 15.60 5.49
CA SER A 105 0.70 16.63 4.70
C SER A 105 -0.16 17.55 5.58
N GLU A 106 -0.90 16.97 6.53
CA GLU A 106 -1.72 17.68 7.52
C GLU A 106 -0.86 18.65 8.32
N ILE A 107 0.21 18.14 8.93
CA ILE A 107 1.06 18.93 9.82
C ILE A 107 1.81 20.03 9.07
N LEU A 108 2.28 19.77 7.84
CA LEU A 108 2.88 20.82 7.02
C LEU A 108 1.87 21.92 6.67
N ALA A 109 0.62 21.56 6.36
CA ALA A 109 -0.44 22.53 6.11
C ALA A 109 -0.81 23.32 7.37
N THR A 110 -0.93 22.64 8.52
CA THR A 110 -1.21 23.28 9.81
C THR A 110 -0.09 24.24 10.21
N TRP A 111 1.18 23.85 10.09
CA TRP A 111 2.31 24.74 10.37
C TRP A 111 2.38 25.94 9.43
N HIS A 112 1.93 25.79 8.18
CA HIS A 112 1.83 26.91 7.24
C HIS A 112 0.72 27.89 7.65
N GLU A 113 -0.44 27.38 8.04
CA GLU A 113 -1.60 28.21 8.44
C GLU A 113 -1.44 28.82 9.84
N PHE A 114 -0.81 28.10 10.76
CA PHE A 114 -0.61 28.44 12.16
C PHE A 114 0.88 28.31 12.56
N PRO A 115 1.75 29.27 12.18
CA PRO A 115 3.19 29.20 12.41
C PRO A 115 3.59 29.00 13.89
N GLU A 116 2.79 29.49 14.83
CA GLU A 116 3.00 29.32 16.27
C GLU A 116 3.00 27.84 16.70
N THR A 117 2.28 26.99 15.97
CA THR A 117 2.28 25.55 16.21
C THR A 117 3.56 24.88 15.71
N GLU A 118 4.19 25.41 14.66
CA GLU A 118 5.52 24.99 14.20
C GLU A 118 6.59 25.39 15.24
N GLU A 119 6.53 26.62 15.75
CA GLU A 119 7.44 27.11 16.78
C GLU A 119 7.40 26.24 18.04
N LYS A 120 6.19 25.89 18.50
CA LYS A 120 6.02 25.00 19.65
C LYS A 120 6.54 23.58 19.37
N ALA A 121 6.34 23.05 18.16
CA ALA A 121 6.90 21.75 17.78
C ALA A 121 8.44 21.77 17.75
N ARG A 122 9.05 22.87 17.30
CA ARG A 122 10.51 23.09 17.34
C ARG A 122 11.03 23.14 18.76
N GLU A 123 10.37 23.90 19.64
CA GLU A 123 10.71 23.98 21.06
C GLU A 123 10.64 22.61 21.75
N ASN A 124 9.55 21.87 21.53
CA ASN A 124 9.37 20.54 22.09
C ASN A 124 10.40 19.54 21.57
N LEU A 125 10.69 19.56 20.26
CA LEU A 125 11.72 18.71 19.66
C LEU A 125 13.09 18.97 20.31
N PHE A 126 13.47 20.25 20.43
CA PHE A 126 14.75 20.63 21.00
C PHE A 126 14.86 20.22 22.47
N LYS A 127 13.83 20.47 23.29
CA LYS A 127 13.79 20.03 24.70
C LYS A 127 13.90 18.51 24.85
N ALA A 128 13.25 17.75 23.97
CA ALA A 128 13.21 16.30 24.07
C ALA A 128 14.47 15.61 23.53
N THR A 129 15.14 16.20 22.53
CA THR A 129 16.17 15.48 21.75
C THR A 129 17.43 16.29 21.44
N GLY A 130 17.43 17.60 21.66
CA GLY A 130 18.49 18.51 21.23
C GLY A 130 18.57 18.73 19.72
N ARG A 131 17.55 18.30 18.96
CA ARG A 131 17.54 18.35 17.49
C ARG A 131 16.80 19.57 16.96
N GLU A 132 17.16 19.94 15.74
CA GLU A 132 16.45 20.91 14.90
C GLU A 132 16.10 20.27 13.56
N PHE A 133 15.14 20.84 12.82
CA PHE A 133 14.75 20.30 11.52
C PHE A 133 14.55 21.38 10.46
N ARG A 134 14.78 21.00 9.21
CA ARG A 134 14.30 21.70 8.02
C ARG A 134 13.06 20.98 7.50
N LYS A 135 12.06 21.73 7.04
CA LYS A 135 10.91 21.14 6.33
C LYS A 135 11.41 20.51 5.02
N PRO A 136 10.85 19.36 4.60
CA PRO A 136 11.24 18.74 3.34
C PRO A 136 10.97 19.68 2.16
N ALA A 137 11.89 19.72 1.21
CA ALA A 137 11.70 20.42 -0.06
C ALA A 137 10.64 19.72 -0.92
N SER A 138 10.54 18.38 -0.78
CA SER A 138 9.51 17.56 -1.42
C SER A 138 9.02 16.48 -0.46
N LEU A 139 7.70 16.31 -0.38
CA LEU A 139 7.04 15.21 0.34
C LEU A 139 6.26 14.34 -0.65
N ALA A 140 6.72 13.11 -0.89
CA ALA A 140 6.04 12.15 -1.76
C ALA A 140 5.60 10.89 -1.02
N HIS A 141 4.51 10.28 -1.46
CA HIS A 141 4.27 8.88 -1.13
C HIS A 141 5.09 8.00 -2.07
N THR A 142 5.56 6.86 -1.61
CA THR A 142 6.36 5.97 -2.46
C THR A 142 5.62 5.47 -3.71
N SER A 143 4.28 5.38 -3.68
CA SER A 143 3.49 5.14 -4.91
C SER A 143 3.61 6.25 -5.94
N ASP A 144 3.82 7.51 -5.51
CA ASP A 144 4.10 8.62 -6.44
C ASP A 144 5.40 8.34 -7.20
N ILE A 145 6.42 7.85 -6.49
CA ILE A 145 7.74 7.53 -7.07
C ILE A 145 7.62 6.40 -8.10
N VAL A 146 6.94 5.30 -7.75
CA VAL A 146 6.71 4.18 -8.67
C VAL A 146 5.91 4.63 -9.89
N PHE A 147 4.92 5.51 -9.70
CA PHE A 147 4.12 6.04 -10.80
C PHE A 147 4.95 6.95 -11.70
N HIS A 148 5.79 7.80 -11.11
CA HIS A 148 6.69 8.70 -11.84
C HIS A 148 7.63 7.92 -12.76
N PHE A 149 8.18 6.81 -12.27
CA PHE A 149 9.08 5.93 -13.03
C PHE A 149 8.40 4.78 -13.78
N ARG A 150 7.06 4.74 -13.84
CA ARG A 150 6.32 3.58 -14.38
C ARG A 150 6.70 3.22 -15.82
N GLU A 151 7.02 4.19 -16.67
CA GLU A 151 7.45 3.96 -18.06
C GLU A 151 8.87 3.37 -18.11
N GLN A 152 9.75 3.77 -17.18
CA GLN A 152 11.09 3.19 -17.06
C GLN A 152 11.04 1.75 -16.53
N ILE A 153 10.10 1.48 -15.62
CA ILE A 153 9.78 0.13 -15.15
C ILE A 153 9.21 -0.70 -16.30
N ALA A 154 8.24 -0.17 -17.06
CA ALA A 154 7.66 -0.84 -18.23
C ALA A 154 8.71 -1.20 -19.28
N ALA A 155 9.69 -0.34 -19.52
CA ALA A 155 10.79 -0.60 -20.45
C ALA A 155 11.73 -1.74 -20.00
N ARG A 156 11.75 -2.08 -18.71
CA ARG A 156 12.54 -3.17 -18.11
C ARG A 156 11.70 -4.42 -17.81
N ALA A 157 10.41 -4.36 -18.07
CA ALA A 157 9.45 -5.39 -17.68
C ALA A 157 9.84 -6.76 -18.23
N LYS A 158 9.83 -7.77 -17.35
CA LYS A 158 9.92 -9.19 -17.68
C LYS A 158 8.55 -9.81 -17.87
N HIS A 159 7.57 -9.32 -17.11
CA HIS A 159 6.16 -9.69 -17.23
C HIS A 159 5.31 -8.45 -17.47
N LYS A 160 4.16 -8.65 -18.11
CA LYS A 160 3.13 -7.62 -18.27
C LYS A 160 1.90 -8.03 -17.49
N LEU A 161 1.02 -7.07 -17.18
CA LEU A 161 -0.28 -7.34 -16.58
C LEU A 161 -1.27 -7.83 -17.64
N VAL A 162 -0.90 -8.91 -18.35
CA VAL A 162 -1.71 -9.58 -19.37
C VAL A 162 -1.81 -11.05 -19.04
N ASN A 163 -2.93 -11.66 -19.39
CA ASN A 163 -3.10 -13.10 -19.25
C ASN A 163 -2.23 -13.81 -20.29
N ALA A 164 -1.30 -14.65 -19.84
CA ALA A 164 -0.35 -15.37 -20.69
C ALA A 164 -1.01 -16.37 -21.64
N GLN A 165 -2.21 -16.86 -21.31
CA GLN A 165 -2.96 -17.83 -22.12
C GLN A 165 -3.85 -17.15 -23.16
N THR A 166 -4.54 -16.06 -22.79
CA THR A 166 -5.51 -15.39 -23.67
C THR A 166 -4.94 -14.17 -24.40
N GLY A 167 -3.87 -13.56 -23.89
CA GLY A 167 -3.30 -12.30 -24.38
C GLY A 167 -4.11 -11.06 -23.99
N GLU A 168 -5.21 -11.22 -23.24
CA GLU A 168 -6.06 -10.12 -22.79
C GLU A 168 -5.42 -9.40 -21.59
N PRO A 169 -5.62 -8.07 -21.44
CA PRO A 169 -5.24 -7.34 -20.23
C PRO A 169 -5.85 -7.97 -18.97
N LEU A 170 -5.07 -8.08 -17.90
CA LEU A 170 -5.61 -8.47 -16.59
C LEU A 170 -6.49 -7.35 -16.04
N ARG A 171 -7.61 -7.76 -15.45
CA ARG A 171 -8.64 -6.90 -14.90
C ARG A 171 -8.29 -6.54 -13.46
N VAL A 172 -7.76 -5.34 -13.25
CA VAL A 172 -7.26 -4.90 -11.96
C VAL A 172 -8.21 -3.91 -11.32
N VAL A 173 -8.61 -4.14 -10.08
CA VAL A 173 -9.31 -3.11 -9.29
C VAL A 173 -8.32 -2.44 -8.34
N GLU A 174 -8.28 -1.11 -8.38
CA GLU A 174 -7.41 -0.36 -7.48
C GLU A 174 -8.13 0.07 -6.19
N HIS A 175 -7.34 0.19 -5.13
CA HIS A 175 -7.73 0.79 -3.88
C HIS A 175 -6.74 1.86 -3.44
N ILE A 176 -7.07 3.11 -3.78
CA ILE A 176 -6.43 4.29 -3.19
C ILE A 176 -6.85 4.44 -1.72
N GLY A 177 -5.87 4.45 -0.82
CA GLY A 177 -6.08 4.77 0.58
C GLY A 177 -6.67 6.18 0.75
N CYS A 178 -7.66 6.33 1.63
CA CYS A 178 -8.40 7.59 1.81
C CYS A 178 -7.48 8.79 2.16
N HIS A 179 -6.40 8.59 2.91
CA HIS A 179 -5.49 9.66 3.31
C HIS A 179 -4.51 10.08 2.19
N TYR A 180 -4.59 9.49 1.00
CA TYR A 180 -3.81 9.89 -0.17
C TYR A 180 -4.41 11.11 -0.87
N ALA A 181 -5.66 10.97 -1.34
CA ALA A 181 -6.30 11.95 -2.20
C ALA A 181 -7.71 12.35 -1.76
N LYS A 182 -8.34 11.64 -0.81
CA LYS A 182 -9.66 12.04 -0.30
C LYS A 182 -9.56 13.16 0.73
N ILE A 183 -8.58 13.06 1.64
CA ILE A 183 -8.34 14.08 2.67
C ILE A 183 -7.48 15.24 2.14
N PHE A 184 -6.46 14.92 1.32
CA PHE A 184 -5.53 15.90 0.75
C PHE A 184 -5.54 15.85 -0.78
N PRO A 185 -6.65 16.25 -1.45
CA PRO A 185 -6.82 16.08 -2.89
C PRO A 185 -5.75 16.77 -3.73
N LYS A 186 -5.21 17.90 -3.28
CA LYS A 186 -4.12 18.62 -3.98
C LYS A 186 -2.77 17.90 -3.89
N SER A 187 -2.61 16.99 -2.93
CA SER A 187 -1.36 16.27 -2.68
C SER A 187 -1.30 14.90 -3.37
N GLY A 188 -2.41 14.44 -3.95
CA GLY A 188 -2.51 13.16 -4.65
C GLY A 188 -2.64 13.31 -6.17
N ILE A 189 -2.04 12.39 -6.93
CA ILE A 189 -2.08 12.41 -8.40
C ILE A 189 -3.50 12.07 -8.88
N GLY A 190 -4.14 13.02 -9.56
CA GLY A 190 -5.50 12.87 -10.09
C GLY A 190 -6.65 13.35 -9.18
N GLY A 191 -6.33 13.88 -7.99
CA GLY A 191 -7.34 14.44 -7.08
C GLY A 191 -8.21 13.38 -6.40
N SER A 192 -9.28 13.80 -5.73
CA SER A 192 -10.16 12.91 -4.92
C SER A 192 -11.04 11.98 -5.76
N GLU A 193 -11.57 12.49 -6.88
CA GLU A 193 -12.59 11.80 -7.67
C GLU A 193 -11.98 10.71 -8.57
N PHE A 194 -10.88 11.05 -9.25
CA PHE A 194 -10.19 10.16 -10.18
C PHE A 194 -8.68 10.07 -9.89
N PRO A 195 -8.26 9.62 -8.70
CA PRO A 195 -6.89 9.25 -8.46
C PRO A 195 -6.36 8.31 -9.56
N TYR A 196 -5.15 8.58 -10.03
CA TYR A 196 -4.56 7.85 -11.16
C TYR A 196 -3.22 7.20 -10.85
N VAL A 197 -2.72 7.38 -9.62
CA VAL A 197 -1.42 6.83 -9.22
C VAL A 197 -1.32 5.31 -9.42
N LEU A 198 -2.37 4.55 -9.11
CA LEU A 198 -2.40 3.10 -9.35
C LEU A 198 -2.93 2.74 -10.74
N ALA A 199 -4.01 3.39 -11.19
CA ALA A 199 -4.60 3.11 -12.50
C ALA A 199 -3.60 3.34 -13.65
N GLY A 200 -2.81 4.42 -13.58
CA GLY A 200 -1.79 4.67 -14.59
C GLY A 200 -0.60 3.71 -14.52
N MET A 201 -0.27 3.13 -13.37
CA MET A 201 0.69 2.01 -13.32
C MET A 201 0.12 0.79 -14.03
N VAL A 202 -1.13 0.42 -13.71
CA VAL A 202 -1.82 -0.73 -14.32
C VAL A 202 -1.86 -0.59 -15.84
N GLU A 203 -2.29 0.57 -16.34
CA GLU A 203 -2.36 0.85 -17.78
C GLU A 203 -0.97 0.84 -18.44
N SER A 204 0.03 1.49 -17.84
CA SER A 204 1.41 1.51 -18.38
C SER A 204 2.05 0.12 -18.41
N TRP A 205 1.59 -0.84 -17.59
CA TRP A 205 2.12 -2.21 -17.53
C TRP A 205 1.25 -3.23 -18.28
N GLY A 206 0.23 -2.77 -19.01
CA GLY A 206 -0.57 -3.57 -19.94
C GLY A 206 -1.86 -4.15 -19.38
N GLY A 207 -2.24 -3.78 -18.15
CA GLY A 207 -3.49 -4.21 -17.52
C GLY A 207 -4.65 -3.26 -17.80
N GLU A 208 -5.85 -3.68 -17.41
CA GLU A 208 -7.07 -2.89 -17.47
C GLU A 208 -7.50 -2.51 -16.04
N CYS A 209 -7.54 -1.22 -15.73
CA CYS A 209 -8.10 -0.76 -14.46
C CYS A 209 -9.64 -0.76 -14.54
N VAL A 210 -10.26 -1.65 -13.77
CA VAL A 210 -11.72 -1.84 -13.73
C VAL A 210 -12.38 -0.87 -12.76
N ASP A 211 -13.47 -0.24 -13.19
CA ASP A 211 -14.31 0.62 -12.36
C ASP A 211 -15.48 -0.15 -11.74
N TYR A 212 -15.85 0.18 -10.51
CA TYR A 212 -16.94 -0.49 -9.77
C TYR A 212 -17.58 0.46 -8.75
N PRO A 213 -18.85 0.24 -8.33
CA PRO A 213 -19.61 1.21 -7.54
C PRO A 213 -18.92 1.67 -6.25
N GLU A 214 -18.36 0.73 -5.47
CA GLU A 214 -17.69 1.05 -4.20
C GLU A 214 -16.18 1.31 -4.35
N ARG A 215 -15.70 1.71 -5.53
CA ARG A 215 -14.28 1.99 -5.79
C ARG A 215 -13.66 2.98 -4.82
N ARG A 216 -14.39 4.06 -4.50
CA ARG A 216 -13.97 5.11 -3.55
C ARG A 216 -14.39 4.83 -2.09
N HIS A 217 -14.98 3.67 -1.82
CA HIS A 217 -15.34 3.24 -0.47
C HIS A 217 -14.09 2.93 0.36
N CYS A 218 -14.19 3.12 1.68
CA CYS A 218 -13.13 2.78 2.63
C CYS A 218 -12.85 1.27 2.61
N CYS A 219 -11.60 0.86 2.83
CA CYS A 219 -11.27 -0.57 2.99
C CYS A 219 -11.78 -1.16 4.30
N GLY A 220 -12.07 -0.34 5.30
CA GLY A 220 -12.48 -0.79 6.64
C GLY A 220 -11.40 -0.73 7.71
N PHE A 221 -10.15 -0.31 7.41
CA PHE A 221 -9.11 -0.15 8.45
C PHE A 221 -9.60 0.69 9.64
N GLY A 222 -10.37 1.74 9.36
CA GLY A 222 -11.26 2.38 10.34
C GLY A 222 -10.59 3.09 11.52
N PHE A 223 -9.25 3.03 11.65
CA PHE A 223 -8.44 3.53 12.76
C PHE A 223 -9.06 3.14 14.11
N ARG A 224 -9.64 4.10 14.83
CA ARG A 224 -10.37 3.91 16.08
C ARG A 224 -11.39 2.76 16.02
N ASN A 225 -12.12 2.62 14.92
CA ASN A 225 -13.19 1.62 14.79
C ASN A 225 -12.69 0.18 14.78
N TYR A 226 -11.44 -0.05 14.39
CA TYR A 226 -10.85 -1.38 14.46
C TYR A 226 -10.27 -1.69 15.85
N LEU A 227 -9.69 -0.66 16.50
CA LEU A 227 -9.09 -0.80 17.84
C LEU A 227 -10.15 -1.04 18.91
N VAL A 228 -11.32 -0.40 18.79
CA VAL A 228 -12.44 -0.62 19.70
C VAL A 228 -13.17 -1.90 19.30
N GLN A 229 -13.04 -2.96 20.10
CA GLN A 229 -13.61 -4.28 19.80
C GLN A 229 -15.11 -4.23 19.43
N ALA A 230 -15.89 -3.42 20.14
CA ALA A 230 -17.32 -3.24 19.88
C ALA A 230 -17.63 -2.65 18.49
N ASN A 231 -16.67 -1.94 17.88
CA ASN A 231 -16.82 -1.29 16.58
C ASN A 231 -16.27 -2.11 15.41
N ARG A 232 -15.66 -3.28 15.66
CA ARG A 232 -15.04 -4.10 14.60
C ARG A 232 -16.01 -4.53 13.51
N GLY A 233 -17.29 -4.67 13.85
CA GLY A 233 -18.37 -4.91 12.88
C GLY A 233 -18.43 -3.87 11.77
N TYR A 234 -18.16 -2.59 12.07
CA TYR A 234 -18.07 -1.55 11.04
C TYR A 234 -16.90 -1.79 10.10
N SER A 235 -15.76 -2.22 10.63
CA SER A 235 -14.53 -2.43 9.83
C SER A 235 -14.75 -3.52 8.79
N ILE A 236 -15.23 -4.69 9.20
CA ILE A 236 -15.48 -5.81 8.29
C ILE A 236 -16.62 -5.50 7.30
N ALA A 237 -17.68 -4.81 7.73
CA ALA A 237 -18.79 -4.44 6.84
C ALA A 237 -18.33 -3.56 5.66
N ASN A 238 -17.33 -2.69 5.86
CA ASN A 238 -16.75 -1.89 4.76
C ASN A 238 -15.98 -2.78 3.77
N SER A 239 -15.16 -3.73 4.25
CA SER A 239 -14.46 -4.68 3.38
C SER A 239 -15.45 -5.55 2.62
N HIS A 240 -16.47 -6.08 3.30
CA HIS A 240 -17.53 -6.91 2.73
C HIS A 240 -18.27 -6.19 1.60
N LYS A 241 -18.81 -5.00 1.88
CA LYS A 241 -19.51 -4.18 0.89
C LYS A 241 -18.66 -3.92 -0.36
N LYS A 242 -17.37 -3.69 -0.16
CA LYS A 242 -16.44 -3.40 -1.25
C LYS A 242 -16.16 -4.63 -2.11
N LEU A 243 -15.92 -5.78 -1.49
CA LEU A 243 -15.70 -7.07 -2.17
C LEU A 243 -16.95 -7.51 -2.94
N GLU A 244 -18.12 -7.44 -2.31
CA GLU A 244 -19.41 -7.73 -2.96
C GLU A 244 -19.64 -6.82 -4.17
N SER A 245 -19.37 -5.53 -4.05
CA SER A 245 -19.55 -4.57 -5.14
C SER A 245 -18.61 -4.79 -6.33
N MET A 246 -17.41 -5.34 -6.12
CA MET A 246 -16.44 -5.57 -7.21
C MET A 246 -16.58 -6.94 -7.87
N ALA A 247 -17.15 -7.93 -7.18
CA ALA A 247 -17.24 -9.31 -7.66
C ALA A 247 -17.93 -9.47 -9.04
N PRO A 248 -19.04 -8.77 -9.38
CA PRO A 248 -19.65 -8.86 -10.72
C PRO A 248 -18.72 -8.43 -11.85
N TYR A 249 -17.70 -7.64 -11.53
CA TYR A 249 -16.70 -7.15 -12.45
C TYR A 249 -15.51 -8.10 -12.61
N LYS A 250 -15.50 -9.26 -11.93
CA LYS A 250 -14.51 -10.34 -12.05
C LYS A 250 -13.05 -9.82 -12.12
N PRO A 251 -12.57 -9.12 -11.09
CA PRO A 251 -11.17 -8.70 -11.05
C PRO A 251 -10.23 -9.91 -10.93
N ASP A 252 -9.11 -9.86 -11.64
CA ASP A 252 -8.01 -10.81 -11.49
C ASP A 252 -7.26 -10.57 -10.18
N PHE A 253 -7.13 -9.31 -9.75
CA PHE A 253 -6.59 -8.94 -8.44
C PHE A 253 -6.95 -7.51 -8.01
N ILE A 254 -6.75 -7.24 -6.72
CA ILE A 254 -6.85 -5.92 -6.11
C ILE A 254 -5.45 -5.35 -5.93
N VAL A 255 -5.21 -4.08 -6.27
CA VAL A 255 -3.95 -3.38 -5.95
C VAL A 255 -4.20 -2.22 -4.98
N ALA A 256 -3.42 -2.11 -3.92
CA ALA A 256 -3.57 -1.05 -2.91
C ALA A 256 -2.27 -0.28 -2.66
N ASN A 257 -2.37 1.04 -2.46
CA ASN A 257 -1.22 1.89 -2.13
C ASN A 257 -0.99 2.12 -0.64
N CYS A 258 -1.89 1.65 0.21
CA CYS A 258 -1.76 1.75 1.66
C CYS A 258 -1.54 0.35 2.25
N PRO A 259 -0.48 0.11 3.03
CA PRO A 259 -0.22 -1.20 3.61
C PRO A 259 -1.34 -1.67 4.54
N GLY A 260 -1.99 -0.76 5.28
CA GLY A 260 -3.16 -1.12 6.10
C GLY A 260 -4.38 -1.52 5.27
N CYS A 261 -4.55 -0.92 4.08
CA CYS A 261 -5.64 -1.29 3.19
C CYS A 261 -5.38 -2.62 2.48
N ALA A 262 -4.15 -2.87 2.02
CA ALA A 262 -3.74 -4.16 1.47
C ALA A 262 -3.99 -5.28 2.49
N MET A 263 -3.54 -5.08 3.73
CA MET A 263 -3.76 -6.04 4.82
C MET A 263 -5.24 -6.33 5.07
N PHE A 264 -6.09 -5.30 5.10
CA PHE A 264 -7.51 -5.49 5.37
C PHE A 264 -8.21 -6.21 4.22
N LEU A 265 -7.96 -5.79 2.98
CA LEU A 265 -8.59 -6.42 1.82
C LEU A 265 -8.08 -7.85 1.60
N ASP A 266 -6.85 -8.18 1.98
CA ASP A 266 -6.33 -9.54 1.98
C ASP A 266 -6.96 -10.38 3.11
N LYS A 267 -6.76 -9.95 4.37
CA LYS A 267 -7.10 -10.78 5.55
C LYS A 267 -8.58 -10.89 5.83
N TRP A 268 -9.39 -9.86 5.54
CA TRP A 268 -10.83 -9.94 5.81
C TRP A 268 -11.57 -10.88 4.87
N GLN A 269 -11.01 -11.24 3.70
CA GLN A 269 -11.66 -12.22 2.84
C GLN A 269 -11.87 -13.56 3.55
N TYR A 270 -10.89 -14.01 4.34
CA TYR A 270 -11.02 -15.21 5.15
C TYR A 270 -12.18 -15.10 6.16
N ALA A 271 -12.17 -14.03 6.96
CA ALA A 271 -13.20 -13.85 8.00
C ALA A 271 -14.60 -13.65 7.40
N ILE A 272 -14.72 -12.94 6.28
CA ILE A 272 -15.99 -12.78 5.57
C ILE A 272 -16.46 -14.11 5.01
N ALA A 273 -15.56 -14.92 4.44
CA ALA A 273 -15.91 -16.24 3.93
C ALA A 273 -16.41 -17.19 5.04
N GLU A 274 -15.81 -17.15 6.23
CA GLU A 274 -16.29 -17.92 7.40
C GLU A 274 -17.65 -17.41 7.92
N MET A 275 -17.89 -16.11 7.87
CA MET A 275 -19.14 -15.51 8.37
C MET A 275 -20.32 -15.66 7.40
N GLU A 276 -20.07 -15.47 6.11
CA GLU A 276 -21.10 -15.37 5.07
C GLU A 276 -21.16 -16.60 4.15
N GLY A 277 -20.22 -17.54 4.29
CA GLY A 277 -20.12 -18.72 3.42
C GLY A 277 -19.83 -18.38 1.96
N THR A 278 -19.28 -17.20 1.68
CA THR A 278 -19.11 -16.66 0.32
C THR A 278 -17.69 -16.14 0.09
N THR A 279 -17.17 -16.43 -1.10
CA THR A 279 -15.90 -15.90 -1.61
C THR A 279 -16.15 -15.14 -2.93
N TYR A 280 -15.27 -14.20 -3.28
CA TYR A 280 -15.52 -13.23 -4.35
C TYR A 280 -14.59 -13.34 -5.57
N GLY A 281 -13.60 -14.22 -5.50
CA GLY A 281 -12.70 -14.54 -6.61
C GLY A 281 -13.22 -15.69 -7.46
N GLU A 282 -12.41 -16.11 -8.44
CA GLU A 282 -12.78 -17.19 -9.35
C GLU A 282 -12.71 -18.57 -8.67
N ASN A 283 -13.55 -19.50 -9.15
CA ASN A 283 -13.58 -20.90 -8.68
C ASN A 283 -13.82 -21.06 -7.17
N GLY A 284 -14.48 -20.08 -6.54
CA GLY A 284 -14.75 -20.11 -5.10
C GLY A 284 -13.57 -19.66 -4.23
N HIS A 285 -12.54 -19.03 -4.80
CA HIS A 285 -11.42 -18.47 -4.04
C HIS A 285 -11.62 -17.00 -3.66
N GLY A 286 -10.72 -16.46 -2.84
CA GLY A 286 -10.56 -15.02 -2.65
C GLY A 286 -10.00 -14.34 -3.91
N ILE A 287 -10.12 -13.02 -3.96
CA ILE A 287 -9.46 -12.15 -4.94
C ILE A 287 -8.06 -11.83 -4.42
N PRO A 288 -6.96 -12.16 -5.13
CA PRO A 288 -5.60 -11.82 -4.72
C PRO A 288 -5.45 -10.31 -4.48
N VAL A 289 -4.68 -9.92 -3.46
CA VAL A 289 -4.47 -8.51 -3.08
C VAL A 289 -3.00 -8.18 -3.08
N LEU A 290 -2.57 -7.29 -3.97
CA LEU A 290 -1.17 -6.86 -4.05
C LEU A 290 -0.98 -5.45 -3.48
N THR A 291 0.18 -5.25 -2.86
CA THR A 291 0.78 -3.92 -2.81
C THR A 291 1.25 -3.50 -4.20
N TYR A 292 1.32 -2.20 -4.47
CA TYR A 292 1.85 -1.72 -5.76
C TYR A 292 3.34 -2.00 -5.92
N GLU A 293 4.09 -2.16 -4.82
CA GLU A 293 5.44 -2.67 -4.88
C GLU A 293 5.45 -4.09 -5.42
N GLU A 294 4.70 -5.02 -4.82
CA GLU A 294 4.64 -6.41 -5.30
C GLU A 294 4.24 -6.46 -6.78
N MET A 295 3.24 -5.66 -7.18
CA MET A 295 2.86 -5.52 -8.58
C MET A 295 4.05 -5.07 -9.46
N ALA A 296 4.82 -4.06 -9.03
CA ALA A 296 6.01 -3.61 -9.75
C ALA A 296 7.12 -4.68 -9.78
N GLY A 297 7.30 -5.42 -8.68
CA GLY A 297 8.26 -6.52 -8.56
C GLY A 297 7.95 -7.65 -9.52
N LEU A 298 6.69 -8.06 -9.62
CA LEU A 298 6.24 -9.05 -10.59
C LEU A 298 6.49 -8.57 -12.03
N VAL A 299 6.17 -7.32 -12.34
CA VAL A 299 6.46 -6.72 -13.67
C VAL A 299 7.95 -6.76 -13.98
N LEU A 300 8.82 -6.48 -13.00
CA LEU A 300 10.28 -6.54 -13.12
C LEU A 300 10.86 -7.97 -13.11
N GLY A 301 10.06 -8.99 -12.82
CA GLY A 301 10.49 -10.39 -12.79
C GLY A 301 11.19 -10.81 -11.50
N TYR A 302 10.90 -10.15 -10.37
CA TYR A 302 11.34 -10.61 -9.06
C TYR A 302 10.61 -11.91 -8.67
N ASP A 303 11.33 -12.81 -8.01
CA ASP A 303 10.78 -14.05 -7.47
C ASP A 303 9.70 -13.75 -6.41
N PRO A 304 8.47 -14.30 -6.54
CA PRO A 304 7.35 -13.98 -5.65
C PRO A 304 7.57 -14.37 -4.19
N TRP A 305 8.42 -15.37 -3.91
CA TRP A 305 8.74 -15.80 -2.55
C TRP A 305 9.80 -14.92 -1.90
N VAL A 306 10.69 -14.32 -2.70
CA VAL A 306 11.55 -13.21 -2.26
C VAL A 306 10.72 -11.96 -1.97
N LEU A 307 9.64 -11.72 -2.72
CA LEU A 307 8.69 -10.64 -2.46
C LEU A 307 7.85 -10.86 -1.18
N GLY A 308 7.88 -12.05 -0.60
CA GLY A 308 7.14 -12.38 0.62
C GLY A 308 5.66 -12.71 0.39
N MET A 309 5.26 -13.01 -0.85
CA MET A 309 3.85 -13.21 -1.21
C MET A 309 3.22 -14.45 -0.56
N GLN A 310 4.02 -15.39 -0.06
CA GLN A 310 3.58 -16.52 0.76
C GLN A 310 2.91 -16.12 2.09
N MET A 311 3.05 -14.85 2.51
CA MET A 311 2.46 -14.32 3.74
C MET A 311 1.03 -13.77 3.55
N HIS A 312 0.56 -13.73 2.30
CA HIS A 312 -0.80 -13.30 1.96
C HIS A 312 -1.83 -14.32 2.48
N GLN A 313 -3.00 -13.82 2.85
CA GLN A 313 -4.11 -14.66 3.30
C GLN A 313 -4.76 -15.36 2.12
N VAL A 314 -4.91 -14.65 1.00
CA VAL A 314 -5.40 -15.20 -0.26
C VAL A 314 -4.22 -15.66 -1.10
N ASP A 315 -4.28 -16.90 -1.62
CA ASP A 315 -3.21 -17.44 -2.44
C ASP A 315 -3.03 -16.64 -3.73
N VAL A 316 -1.76 -16.38 -4.07
CA VAL A 316 -1.37 -15.54 -5.22
C VAL A 316 -1.05 -16.37 -6.45
N GLU A 317 -0.82 -17.67 -6.29
CA GLU A 317 -0.49 -18.60 -7.37
C GLU A 317 -1.44 -18.51 -8.58
N PRO A 318 -2.79 -18.45 -8.43
CA PRO A 318 -3.68 -18.33 -9.58
C PRO A 318 -3.42 -17.07 -10.42
N LEU A 319 -2.99 -15.98 -9.78
CA LEU A 319 -2.60 -14.75 -10.47
C LEU A 319 -1.23 -14.90 -11.14
N LEU A 320 -0.26 -15.51 -10.46
CA LEU A 320 1.07 -15.76 -11.00
C LEU A 320 1.00 -16.62 -12.28
N ASP A 321 0.19 -17.67 -12.26
CA ASP A 321 -0.09 -18.53 -13.41
C ASP A 321 -0.73 -17.74 -14.57
N LYS A 322 -1.73 -16.90 -14.27
CA LYS A 322 -2.34 -16.02 -15.26
C LYS A 322 -1.33 -15.05 -15.87
N MET A 323 -0.41 -14.50 -15.08
CA MET A 323 0.65 -13.60 -15.56
C MET A 323 1.78 -14.32 -16.31
N GLY A 324 1.85 -15.65 -16.23
CA GLY A 324 2.99 -16.43 -16.73
C GLY A 324 4.28 -16.15 -15.95
N VAL A 325 4.18 -15.86 -14.65
CA VAL A 325 5.33 -15.71 -13.76
C VAL A 325 5.83 -17.10 -13.39
N GLU A 326 7.12 -17.37 -13.64
CA GLU A 326 7.75 -18.63 -13.24
C GLU A 326 8.10 -18.57 -11.74
N TYR A 327 7.70 -19.59 -10.99
CA TYR A 327 8.05 -19.74 -9.57
C TYR A 327 8.18 -21.23 -9.22
N ASP A 328 8.94 -21.55 -8.17
CA ASP A 328 9.03 -22.90 -7.63
C ASP A 328 7.99 -23.09 -6.51
N PRO A 329 6.92 -23.89 -6.68
CA PRO A 329 5.93 -24.13 -5.63
C PRO A 329 6.53 -24.78 -4.37
N ALA A 330 7.62 -25.56 -4.51
CA ALA A 330 8.29 -26.19 -3.38
C ALA A 330 9.04 -25.17 -2.50
N ALA A 331 9.37 -24.00 -3.05
CA ALA A 331 10.08 -22.93 -2.37
C ALA A 331 9.17 -22.01 -1.53
N LYS A 332 7.84 -22.05 -1.73
CA LYS A 332 6.87 -21.12 -1.08
C LYS A 332 7.07 -20.98 0.44
N TYR A 333 7.39 -22.08 1.12
CA TYR A 333 7.56 -22.13 2.57
C TYR A 333 9.00 -22.46 2.99
N LEU A 334 9.97 -22.12 2.16
CA LEU A 334 11.39 -22.17 2.50
C LEU A 334 11.86 -20.78 2.92
N GLY A 335 12.56 -20.69 4.06
CA GLY A 335 13.27 -19.48 4.46
C GLY A 335 14.48 -19.24 3.57
N ARG A 336 15.13 -18.08 3.72
CA ARG A 336 16.30 -17.67 2.92
C ARG A 336 17.47 -18.66 2.94
N ASN A 337 17.56 -19.51 3.95
CA ASN A 337 18.57 -20.58 4.07
C ASN A 337 18.09 -21.95 3.56
N GLY A 338 16.96 -22.01 2.85
CA GLY A 338 16.35 -23.25 2.39
C GLY A 338 15.64 -24.05 3.50
N LYS A 339 15.58 -23.55 4.73
CA LYS A 339 14.91 -24.24 5.83
C LYS A 339 13.40 -24.06 5.73
N TYR A 340 12.66 -25.16 5.79
CA TYR A 340 11.20 -25.11 5.89
C TYR A 340 10.75 -24.32 7.13
N ILE A 341 9.92 -23.30 6.92
CA ILE A 341 9.42 -22.41 7.99
C ILE A 341 8.04 -22.79 8.50
N GLY A 342 7.45 -23.85 7.95
CA GLY A 342 6.08 -24.26 8.23
C GLY A 342 5.10 -23.79 7.16
N LYS A 343 4.08 -24.61 6.92
CA LYS A 343 2.95 -24.31 6.04
C LYS A 343 1.72 -24.03 6.92
N PRO A 344 1.03 -22.90 6.75
CA PRO A 344 -0.20 -22.63 7.49
C PRO A 344 -1.30 -23.62 7.11
N ALA A 345 -2.30 -23.76 7.97
CA ALA A 345 -3.54 -24.46 7.62
C ALA A 345 -4.20 -23.76 6.42
N SER A 346 -4.91 -24.54 5.59
CA SER A 346 -5.63 -23.96 4.45
C SER A 346 -6.75 -23.04 4.96
N ALA A 347 -6.91 -21.89 4.31
CA ALA A 347 -8.01 -20.97 4.59
C ALA A 347 -9.16 -21.25 3.61
N VAL A 348 -10.41 -21.03 4.04
CA VAL A 348 -11.60 -21.19 3.17
C VAL A 348 -11.50 -20.41 1.85
N VAL A 349 -10.82 -19.26 1.86
CA VAL A 349 -10.58 -18.43 0.67
C VAL A 349 -9.61 -19.06 -0.35
N ASN A 350 -8.92 -20.13 0.02
CA ASN A 350 -7.96 -20.84 -0.82
C ASN A 350 -8.43 -22.27 -1.16
N CYS A 351 -9.69 -22.60 -0.82
CA CYS A 351 -10.29 -23.91 -1.03
C CYS A 351 -11.47 -23.80 -1.99
N CYS A 352 -11.70 -24.82 -2.83
CA CYS A 352 -12.95 -24.93 -3.57
C CYS A 352 -14.12 -25.19 -2.59
N PRO A 353 -15.37 -24.85 -2.95
CA PRO A 353 -16.54 -25.08 -2.09
C PRO A 353 -16.75 -26.56 -1.68
N THR A 354 -16.14 -27.51 -2.40
CA THR A 354 -16.16 -28.94 -2.09
C THR A 354 -15.14 -29.36 -1.02
N ASP A 355 -14.14 -28.52 -0.75
CA ASP A 355 -13.00 -28.84 0.12
C ASP A 355 -13.18 -28.29 1.54
N THR A 356 -14.17 -27.41 1.74
CA THR A 356 -14.59 -26.92 3.07
C THR A 356 -15.45 -27.96 3.78
N ILE A 357 -14.81 -28.94 4.42
CA ILE A 357 -15.44 -29.74 5.48
C ILE A 357 -15.27 -28.97 6.78
N TYR A 358 -16.09 -27.95 7.00
CA TYR A 358 -16.38 -27.49 8.35
C TYR A 358 -17.65 -28.20 8.80
N ASP A 359 -17.48 -29.28 9.57
CA ASP A 359 -18.57 -29.87 10.34
C ASP A 359 -18.87 -28.93 11.50
N ILE A 360 -19.55 -27.82 11.22
CA ILE A 360 -20.12 -26.94 12.25
C ILE A 360 -21.42 -27.60 12.71
N ARG A 361 -21.27 -28.75 13.38
CA ARG A 361 -22.30 -29.35 14.22
C ARG A 361 -21.74 -29.44 15.63
N GLU A 362 -22.02 -28.43 16.43
CA GLU A 362 -22.75 -28.52 17.70
C GLU A 362 -23.00 -27.14 18.31
#